data_AF-A0A9E0RV37-F1
#
_entry.id   AF-A0A9E0RV37-F1
#
_cell.length_a   1.000
_cell.length_b   1.000
_cell.length_c   1.000
_cell.angle_alpha   90.00
_cell.angle_beta   90.00
_cell.angle_gamma   90.00
#
_symmetry.space_group_name_H-M   'P 1'
#
loop_
_entity.id
_entity.type
_entity.pdbx_description
1 polymer ?
#
loop_
_entity_poly.entity_id
_entity_poly.type
_entity_poly.pdbx_seq_one_letter_code
_entity_poly.pdbx_strand_id
1 'polypeptide(L)'
;ALTHHVLGVERETIFDDYNLTNEAARVAERLPEMARMFNQHIGKDHPEAVYHPFVGVSSGFLEAAYDSIEQESGTLDTYLDTVLGIGAQQRKELRARLLV
;
A
#
# COMPACT_ATOMS: atom_id res chain seq x y z
N ALA A 1 -4.34 -2.13 3.56
CA ALA A 1 -3.32 -3.01 4.18
C ALA A 1 -3.50 -3.17 5.71
N LEU A 2 -3.14 -2.20 6.55
CA LEU A 2 -3.15 -2.40 8.02
C LEU A 2 -4.53 -2.71 8.60
N THR A 3 -5.58 -2.06 8.09
CA THR A 3 -6.96 -2.38 8.46
C THR A 3 -7.32 -3.82 8.09
N HIS A 4 -6.95 -4.29 6.90
CA HIS A 4 -7.15 -5.68 6.50
C HIS A 4 -6.41 -6.66 7.42
N HIS A 5 -5.16 -6.36 7.81
CA HIS A 5 -4.43 -7.15 8.80
C HIS A 5 -5.16 -7.24 10.14
N VAL A 6 -5.67 -6.11 10.66
CA VAL A 6 -6.49 -6.09 11.89
C VAL A 6 -7.75 -6.96 11.76
N LEU A 7 -8.36 -6.95 10.58
CA LEU A 7 -9.52 -7.78 10.24
C LEU A 7 -9.16 -9.25 9.96
N GLY A 8 -7.87 -9.62 10.02
CA GLY A 8 -7.39 -10.99 9.84
C GLY A 8 -7.48 -11.49 8.42
N VAL A 9 -7.39 -10.59 7.44
CA VAL A 9 -7.27 -10.93 6.03
C VAL A 9 -5.87 -11.50 5.79
N GLU A 10 -5.79 -12.57 5.01
CA GLU A 10 -4.54 -13.20 4.62
C GLU A 10 -3.61 -12.21 3.88
N ARG A 11 -2.30 -12.35 4.11
CA ARG A 11 -1.31 -11.40 3.58
C ARG A 11 -1.36 -11.33 2.05
N GLU A 12 -1.52 -12.47 1.38
CA GLU A 12 -1.66 -12.53 -0.09
C GLU A 12 -2.85 -11.69 -0.58
N THR A 13 -4.03 -11.88 0.02
CA THR A 13 -5.23 -11.08 -0.29
C THR A 13 -5.05 -9.59 -0.03
N ILE A 14 -4.26 -9.21 0.98
CA ILE A 14 -3.92 -7.79 1.22
C ILE A 14 -3.11 -7.21 0.06
N PHE A 15 -2.16 -7.97 -0.49
CA PHE A 15 -1.35 -7.55 -1.62
C PHE A 15 -2.15 -7.53 -2.92
N ASP A 16 -3.06 -8.48 -3.12
CA ASP A 16 -3.97 -8.48 -4.27
C ASP A 16 -4.86 -7.23 -4.27
N ASP A 17 -5.49 -6.92 -3.14
CA ASP A 17 -6.29 -5.70 -2.97
C ASP A 17 -5.46 -4.44 -3.17
N TYR A 18 -4.24 -4.40 -2.62
CA TYR A 18 -3.33 -3.27 -2.84
C TYR A 18 -3.02 -3.08 -4.33
N ASN A 19 -2.70 -4.16 -5.05
CA ASN A 19 -2.38 -4.13 -6.47
C ASN A 19 -3.58 -3.80 -7.36
N LEU A 20 -4.81 -4.11 -6.92
CA LEU A 20 -6.05 -3.70 -7.60
C LEU A 20 -6.15 -2.18 -7.78
N THR A 21 -5.45 -1.39 -6.94
CA THR A 21 -5.31 0.06 -7.12
C THR A 21 -4.84 0.44 -8.54
N ASN A 22 -3.95 -0.34 -9.15
CA ASN A 22 -3.44 -0.06 -10.49
C ASN A 22 -4.53 -0.18 -11.57
N GLU A 23 -5.43 -1.15 -11.41
CA GLU A 23 -6.58 -1.33 -12.29
C GLU A 23 -7.63 -0.25 -12.04
N ALA A 24 -8.01 -0.06 -10.77
CA ALA A 24 -9.03 0.91 -10.36
C ALA A 24 -8.66 2.35 -10.77
N ALA A 25 -7.37 2.71 -10.68
CA ALA A 25 -6.87 4.02 -11.09
C ALA A 25 -6.55 4.13 -12.59
N ARG A 26 -6.75 3.05 -13.37
CA ARG A 26 -6.47 2.94 -14.81
C ARG A 26 -5.03 3.35 -15.14
N VAL A 27 -4.07 2.87 -14.34
CA VAL A 27 -2.66 3.29 -14.42
C VAL A 27 -2.09 3.03 -15.81
N ALA A 28 -2.34 1.83 -16.38
CA ALA A 28 -1.84 1.46 -17.70
C ALA A 28 -2.28 2.42 -18.81
N GLU A 29 -3.50 2.97 -18.72
CA GLU A 29 -4.02 3.92 -19.71
C GLU A 29 -3.46 5.33 -19.52
N ARG A 30 -3.23 5.74 -18.27
CA ARG A 30 -2.81 7.11 -17.92
C ARG A 30 -1.30 7.31 -17.96
N LEU A 31 -0.54 6.24 -17.73
CA LEU A 31 0.92 6.30 -17.60
C LEU A 31 1.62 6.90 -18.83
N PRO A 32 1.26 6.59 -20.08
CA PRO A 32 1.92 7.17 -21.26
C PRO A 32 1.77 8.70 -21.34
N GLU A 33 0.57 9.22 -21.06
CA GLU A 33 0.32 10.66 -21.08
C GLU A 33 1.02 11.38 -19.93
N MET A 34 0.93 10.81 -18.71
CA MET A 34 1.61 11.35 -17.55
C MET A 34 3.13 11.36 -17.73
N ALA A 35 3.72 10.29 -18.28
CA ALA A 35 5.14 10.23 -18.57
C ALA A 35 5.57 11.32 -19.56
N ARG A 36 4.80 11.56 -20.63
CA ARG A 36 5.06 12.67 -21.56
C ARG A 36 5.02 14.03 -20.85
N MET A 37 4.01 14.26 -20.02
CA MET A 37 3.87 15.50 -19.25
C MET A 37 5.05 15.71 -18.29
N PHE A 38 5.46 14.66 -17.56
CA PHE A 38 6.61 14.74 -16.64
C PHE A 38 7.90 15.02 -17.39
N ASN A 39 8.19 14.28 -18.46
CA ASN A 39 9.36 14.48 -19.31
C ASN A 39 9.44 15.92 -19.85
N GLN A 40 8.31 16.47 -20.33
CA GLN A 40 8.23 17.87 -20.76
C GLN A 40 8.52 18.85 -19.61
N HIS A 41 7.95 18.60 -18.43
CA HIS A 41 8.11 19.48 -17.28
C HIS A 41 9.56 19.52 -16.77
N ILE A 42 10.25 18.38 -16.75
CA ILE A 42 11.64 18.27 -16.26
C ILE A 42 12.70 18.40 -17.35
N GLY A 43 12.30 18.55 -18.62
CA GLY A 43 13.22 18.64 -19.76
C GLY A 43 14.06 17.37 -19.99
N LYS A 44 13.50 16.18 -19.76
CA LYS A 44 14.17 14.88 -19.93
C LYS A 44 13.34 13.94 -20.81
N ASP A 45 13.91 12.76 -21.10
CA ASP A 45 13.25 11.68 -21.83
C ASP A 45 13.52 10.33 -21.15
N HIS A 46 12.81 10.07 -20.06
CA HIS A 46 12.84 8.81 -19.35
C HIS A 46 11.74 7.85 -19.84
N PRO A 47 11.98 6.52 -19.82
CA PRO A 47 10.95 5.53 -20.12
C PRO A 47 9.75 5.64 -19.17
N GLU A 48 8.56 5.28 -19.66
CA GLU A 48 7.30 5.31 -18.89
C GLU A 48 7.40 4.57 -17.54
N ALA A 49 8.14 3.46 -17.50
CA ALA A 49 8.33 2.66 -16.29
C ALA A 49 8.95 3.45 -15.12
N VAL A 50 9.76 4.48 -15.39
CA VAL A 50 10.33 5.37 -14.36
C VAL A 50 9.22 6.14 -13.63
N TYR A 51 8.10 6.40 -14.31
CA TYR A 51 6.99 7.18 -13.78
C TYR A 51 5.92 6.33 -13.09
N HIS A 52 5.98 5.00 -13.20
CA HIS A 52 5.01 4.11 -12.58
C HIS A 52 4.83 4.35 -11.07
N PRO A 53 5.90 4.54 -10.26
CA PRO A 53 5.78 4.85 -8.82
C PRO A 53 4.96 6.10 -8.48
N PHE A 54 4.82 7.04 -9.42
CA PHE A 54 4.10 8.30 -9.19
C PHE A 54 2.63 8.22 -9.57
N VAL A 55 2.25 7.24 -10.40
CA VAL A 55 0.90 7.11 -10.97
C VAL A 55 0.16 5.91 -10.40
N GLY A 56 0.90 4.87 -9.99
CA GLY A 56 0.35 3.64 -9.43
C GLY A 56 1.11 3.17 -8.20
N VAL A 57 0.92 1.91 -7.88
CA VAL A 57 1.53 1.24 -6.74
C VAL A 57 2.34 0.03 -7.18
N SER A 58 3.27 -0.41 -6.35
CA SER A 58 4.03 -1.64 -6.53
C SER A 58 4.08 -2.38 -5.20
N SER A 59 4.00 -3.72 -5.23
CA SER A 59 4.15 -4.56 -4.03
C SER A 59 5.38 -4.17 -3.20
N GLY A 60 6.49 -3.80 -3.86
CA GLY A 60 7.72 -3.37 -3.19
C GLY A 60 7.54 -2.16 -2.25
N PHE A 61 6.55 -1.28 -2.49
CA PHE A 61 6.26 -0.17 -1.57
C PHE A 61 5.61 -0.66 -0.29
N LEU A 62 4.66 -1.61 -0.40
CA LEU A 62 3.99 -2.18 0.74
C LEU A 62 4.91 -3.13 1.51
N GLU A 63 5.77 -3.89 0.82
CA GLU A 63 6.85 -4.69 1.41
C GLU A 63 7.79 -3.80 2.22
N ALA A 64 8.32 -2.73 1.62
CA ALA A 64 9.24 -1.81 2.33
C ALA A 64 8.59 -1.18 3.57
N ALA A 65 7.30 -0.88 3.52
CA ALA A 65 6.55 -0.40 4.69
C ALA A 65 6.44 -1.47 5.79
N TYR A 66 6.15 -2.73 5.43
CA TYR A 66 6.15 -3.82 6.39
C TYR A 66 7.53 -4.09 6.99
N ASP A 67 8.56 -4.09 6.16
CA ASP A 67 9.94 -4.31 6.61
C ASP A 67 10.39 -3.22 7.58
N SER A 68 10.07 -1.95 7.30
CA SER A 68 10.36 -0.84 8.21
C SER A 68 9.62 -0.98 9.54
N ILE A 69 8.34 -1.39 9.51
CA ILE A 69 7.58 -1.66 10.73
C ILE A 69 8.20 -2.79 11.54
N GLU A 70 8.57 -3.91 10.90
CA GLU A 70 9.18 -5.06 11.57
C GLU A 70 10.56 -4.72 12.12
N GLN A 71 11.36 -3.92 11.42
CA GLN A 71 12.66 -3.44 11.93
C GLN A 71 12.53 -2.56 13.17
N GLU A 72 11.55 -1.66 13.21
CA GLU A 72 11.40 -0.68 14.30
C GLU A 72 10.60 -1.22 15.49
N SER A 73 9.63 -2.10 15.23
CA SER A 73 8.67 -2.58 16.23
C SER A 73 8.71 -4.09 16.47
N GLY A 74 9.54 -4.83 15.74
CA GLY A 74 9.69 -6.28 15.83
C GLY A 74 8.59 -7.07 15.11
N THR A 75 7.34 -6.66 15.26
CA THR A 75 6.21 -7.23 14.50
C THR A 75 5.19 -6.16 14.16
N LEU A 76 4.38 -6.43 13.14
CA LEU A 76 3.23 -5.59 12.79
C LEU A 76 2.22 -5.48 13.95
N ASP A 77 2.04 -6.56 14.70
CA ASP A 77 1.13 -6.59 15.84
C ASP A 77 1.64 -5.72 16.99
N THR A 78 2.94 -5.72 17.25
CA THR A 78 3.56 -4.81 18.23
C THR A 78 3.36 -3.37 17.78
N TYR A 79 3.65 -3.04 16.52
CA TYR A 79 3.47 -1.69 15.99
C TYR A 79 2.03 -1.17 16.13
N LEU A 80 1.06 -2.00 15.78
CA LEU A 80 -0.36 -1.68 15.92
C LEU A 80 -0.72 -1.36 17.37
N ASP A 81 -0.24 -2.14 18.34
CA ASP A 81 -0.54 -1.91 19.75
C ASP A 81 0.22 -0.70 20.32
N THR A 82 1.55 -0.71 20.21
CA THR A 82 2.42 0.22 20.94
C THR A 82 2.60 1.57 20.27
N VAL A 83 2.46 1.65 18.94
CA VAL A 83 2.60 2.90 18.18
C VAL A 83 1.25 3.47 17.79
N LEU A 84 0.32 2.63 17.32
CA LEU A 84 -0.99 3.08 16.84
C LEU A 84 -2.11 3.01 17.90
N GLY A 85 -1.85 2.41 19.07
CA GLY A 85 -2.86 2.25 20.14
C GLY A 85 -3.98 1.26 19.80
N ILE A 86 -3.76 0.40 18.80
CA ILE A 86 -4.68 -0.63 18.30
C ILE A 86 -4.29 -1.98 18.91
N GLY A 87 -4.50 -2.08 20.22
CA GLY A 87 -4.32 -3.30 21.00
C GLY A 87 -5.47 -4.30 20.84
N ALA A 88 -5.45 -5.37 21.62
CA ALA A 88 -6.39 -6.50 21.47
C ALA A 88 -7.87 -6.09 21.52
N GLN A 89 -8.25 -5.16 22.41
CA GLN A 89 -9.63 -4.72 22.57
C GLN A 89 -10.11 -3.92 21.35
N GLN A 90 -9.31 -2.98 20.85
CA GLN A 90 -9.61 -2.17 19.67
C GLN A 90 -9.74 -3.06 18.43
N ARG A 91 -8.85 -4.06 18.27
CA ARG A 91 -8.94 -5.02 17.17
C ARG A 91 -10.23 -5.83 17.23
N LYS A 92 -10.60 -6.32 18.41
CA LYS A 92 -11.86 -7.05 18.61
C LYS A 92 -13.08 -6.20 18.23
N GLU A 93 -13.10 -4.94 18.64
CA GLU A 93 -14.18 -4.00 18.31
C GLU A 93 -14.23 -3.70 16.80
N LEU A 94 -13.08 -3.46 16.17
CA LEU A 94 -13.01 -3.25 14.71
C LEU A 94 -13.52 -4.46 13.94
N ARG A 95 -13.11 -5.68 14.34
CA ARG A 95 -13.60 -6.92 13.75
C ARG A 95 -15.11 -7.07 13.89
N ALA A 96 -15.65 -6.86 15.09
CA ALA A 96 -17.08 -6.96 15.35
C ALA A 96 -17.93 -5.94 14.56
N ARG A 97 -17.34 -4.80 14.18
CA ARG A 97 -18.03 -3.73 13.43
C ARG A 97 -17.95 -3.90 11.92
N LEU A 98 -16.86 -4.48 11.41
CA LEU A 98 -16.53 -4.49 9.98
C LEU A 98 -16.65 -5.87 9.33
N LEU A 99 -16.70 -6.94 10.13
CA LEU A 99 -16.99 -8.29 9.66
C LEU A 99 -18.45 -8.61 9.99
N VAL A 100 -19.20 -9.08 8.99
CA VAL A 100 -20.61 -9.49 9.10
C VAL A 100 -20.69 -11.00 9.31
#